data_AF-A0A2V5TG25-F1
#
_entry.id   AF-A0A2V5TG25-F1
#
_cell.length_a   1.000
_cell.length_b   1.000
_cell.length_c   1.000
_cell.angle_alpha   90.00
_cell.angle_beta   90.00
_cell.angle_gamma   90.00
#
_symmetry.space_group_name_H-M   'P 1'
#
loop_
_entity.id
_entity.type
_entity.pdbx_description
1 polymer ?
#
loop_
_entity_poly.entity_id
_entity_poly.type
_entity_poly.pdbx_seq_one_letter_code
_entity_poly.pdbx_strand_id
1 'polypeptide(L)'
;MAFSLILTFSTQFHTLLPTLHAFAAMSKLPSSWPKEIRTGSVTVRIYRVSNRKAGKRYTEFRVSYYDAHGRRRFESFAEYGDAERKARSVAKVSARQDGKGLTLSADERLIYLRSLDLVRDVGVPLDAAASEFAQGRKIIGDHSLVEAARLFVRVRGDCRPVFVAAVKDELIALRTQRTKQGRPASERYLAD
;
A
#
# COMPACT_ATOMS: atom_id res chain seq x y z
N MET A 1 52.50 -39.40 42.81
CA MET A 1 52.77 -38.56 41.62
C MET A 1 52.21 -39.30 40.42
N ALA A 2 51.46 -38.60 39.59
CA ALA A 2 50.30 -39.07 38.85
C ALA A 2 50.59 -40.05 37.69
N PHE A 3 49.69 -41.02 37.52
CA PHE A 3 49.66 -41.98 36.41
C PHE A 3 48.40 -41.79 35.55
N SER A 4 48.66 -41.72 34.24
CA SER A 4 47.83 -42.06 33.09
C SER A 4 46.44 -41.46 32.89
N LEU A 5 46.41 -40.67 31.81
CA LEU A 5 45.29 -40.07 31.12
C LEU A 5 44.97 -40.93 29.89
N ILE A 6 43.90 -41.74 29.92
CA ILE A 6 43.26 -42.30 28.72
C ILE A 6 41.75 -42.43 29.01
N LEU A 7 40.97 -41.44 28.58
CA LEU A 7 39.50 -41.51 28.56
C LEU A 7 39.07 -42.23 27.27
N THR A 8 38.63 -43.47 27.42
CA THR A 8 37.99 -44.26 26.37
C THR A 8 36.55 -43.78 26.17
N PHE A 9 36.27 -43.24 24.99
CA PHE A 9 34.93 -42.85 24.55
C PHE A 9 34.18 -44.09 24.06
N SER A 10 33.35 -44.68 24.92
CA SER A 10 32.44 -45.75 24.56
C SER A 10 31.25 -45.76 25.49
N THR A 11 30.07 -45.34 25.01
CA THR A 11 28.80 -46.05 25.21
C THR A 11 27.63 -45.29 24.57
N GLN A 12 27.09 -45.90 23.52
CA GLN A 12 25.66 -46.10 23.26
C GLN A 12 24.66 -45.01 23.68
N PHE A 13 24.29 -44.14 22.74
CA PHE A 13 22.98 -43.48 22.80
C PHE A 13 21.94 -44.38 22.13
N HIS A 14 21.37 -45.28 22.91
CA HIS A 14 20.07 -45.86 22.61
C HIS A 14 18.98 -44.89 23.07
N THR A 15 17.93 -44.87 22.25
CA THR A 15 16.69 -44.10 22.31
C THR A 15 16.05 -44.03 23.69
N LEU A 16 15.24 -42.99 23.94
CA LEU A 16 13.84 -43.06 24.44
C LEU A 16 13.31 -41.65 24.84
N LEU A 17 12.47 -41.06 23.96
CA LEU A 17 11.21 -40.31 24.20
C LEU A 17 11.20 -39.04 25.11
N PRO A 18 10.18 -38.14 25.07
CA PRO A 18 8.87 -38.28 24.42
C PRO A 18 8.41 -37.13 23.50
N THR A 19 7.59 -37.55 22.55
CA THR A 19 6.57 -36.78 21.83
C THR A 19 5.66 -35.99 22.78
N LEU A 20 5.85 -34.67 22.82
CA LEU A 20 4.88 -33.71 23.33
C LEU A 20 4.75 -32.58 22.31
N HIS A 21 4.06 -32.83 21.21
CA HIS A 21 3.33 -31.78 20.50
C HIS A 21 1.90 -32.27 20.39
N ALA A 22 1.12 -31.81 21.36
CA ALA A 22 -0.32 -31.63 21.35
C ALA A 22 -1.16 -32.77 20.79
N PHE A 23 -2.02 -33.30 21.65
CA PHE A 23 -3.36 -33.76 21.28
C PHE A 23 -4.00 -32.70 20.35
N ALA A 24 -3.72 -32.78 19.05
CA ALA A 24 -4.41 -32.02 18.03
C ALA A 24 -5.82 -32.58 18.03
N ALA A 25 -6.77 -31.80 18.53
CA ALA A 25 -8.18 -32.10 18.35
C ALA A 25 -8.40 -32.29 16.84
N MET A 26 -8.56 -33.55 16.41
CA MET A 26 -8.94 -33.92 15.04
C MET A 26 -10.32 -33.31 14.77
N SER A 27 -10.34 -32.05 14.37
CA SER A 27 -11.55 -31.37 13.93
C SER A 27 -12.00 -32.05 12.64
N LYS A 28 -13.21 -32.63 12.66
CA LYS A 28 -13.81 -33.26 11.48
C LYS A 28 -13.84 -32.27 10.32
N LEU A 29 -13.33 -32.71 9.16
CA LEU A 29 -13.33 -31.88 7.95
C LEU A 29 -14.76 -31.59 7.49
N PRO A 30 -15.05 -30.36 7.05
CA PRO A 30 -16.36 -30.01 6.51
C PRO A 30 -16.59 -30.69 5.14
N SER A 31 -17.85 -31.01 4.86
CA SER A 31 -18.27 -31.68 3.63
C SER A 31 -18.25 -30.75 2.41
N SER A 32 -18.43 -29.45 2.59
CA SER A 32 -18.50 -28.46 1.49
C SER A 32 -17.41 -27.37 1.63
N TRP A 33 -16.88 -26.93 0.49
CA TRP A 33 -15.83 -25.91 0.38
C TRP A 33 -16.24 -24.81 -0.63
N PRO A 34 -15.83 -23.55 -0.44
CA PRO A 34 -15.08 -23.02 0.71
C PRO A 34 -15.93 -22.98 1.99
N LYS A 35 -15.30 -23.14 3.15
CA LYS A 35 -15.97 -23.05 4.44
C LYS A 35 -16.08 -21.58 4.85
N GLU A 36 -17.30 -21.08 4.98
CA GLU A 36 -17.57 -19.75 5.49
C GLU A 36 -17.76 -19.77 7.01
N ILE A 37 -17.10 -18.83 7.71
CA ILE A 37 -17.30 -18.55 9.13
C ILE A 37 -17.81 -17.12 9.23
N ARG A 38 -19.03 -16.97 9.76
CA ARG A 38 -19.71 -15.69 9.90
C ARG A 38 -19.77 -15.28 11.37
N THR A 39 -19.43 -14.03 11.63
CA THR A 39 -19.57 -13.38 12.94
C THR A 39 -20.08 -11.95 12.69
N GLY A 40 -21.35 -11.68 12.99
CA GLY A 40 -21.98 -10.39 12.68
C GLY A 40 -22.04 -10.13 11.17
N SER A 41 -21.58 -8.96 10.73
CA SER A 41 -21.45 -8.57 9.30
C SER A 41 -20.22 -9.17 8.61
N VAL A 42 -19.27 -9.74 9.37
CA VAL A 42 -18.00 -10.23 8.82
C VAL A 42 -18.12 -11.69 8.40
N THR A 43 -17.68 -11.97 7.16
CA THR A 43 -17.55 -13.34 6.63
C THR A 43 -16.09 -13.65 6.29
N VAL A 44 -15.50 -14.63 6.97
CA VAL A 44 -14.15 -15.15 6.70
C VAL A 44 -14.25 -16.49 5.98
N ARG A 45 -13.45 -16.68 4.92
CA ARG A 45 -13.49 -17.89 4.09
C ARG A 45 -12.24 -18.75 4.28
N ILE A 46 -12.44 -20.06 4.44
CA ILE A 46 -11.39 -21.07 4.44
C ILE A 46 -11.49 -21.89 3.15
N TYR A 47 -10.39 -21.93 2.40
CA TYR A 47 -10.24 -22.71 1.19
C TYR A 47 -9.41 -23.95 1.48
N ARG A 48 -9.80 -25.09 0.91
CA ARG A 48 -8.98 -26.29 0.87
C ARG A 48 -8.19 -26.31 -0.43
N VAL A 49 -6.87 -26.37 -0.33
CA VAL A 49 -5.95 -26.37 -1.46
C VAL A 49 -5.13 -27.66 -1.42
N SER A 50 -5.03 -28.34 -2.56
CA SER A 50 -4.14 -29.49 -2.71
C SER A 50 -2.85 -29.03 -3.39
N ASN A 51 -1.74 -29.02 -2.66
CA ASN A 51 -0.43 -28.65 -3.19
C ASN A 51 0.48 -29.87 -3.38
N ARG A 52 1.57 -29.69 -4.13
CA ARG A 52 2.61 -30.71 -4.35
C ARG A 52 3.95 -30.17 -3.89
N LYS A 53 4.69 -30.93 -3.09
CA LYS A 53 6.07 -30.63 -2.69
C LYS A 53 6.88 -31.92 -2.74
N ALA A 54 8.04 -31.88 -3.40
CA ALA A 54 8.92 -33.03 -3.59
C ALA A 54 8.18 -34.30 -4.08
N GLY A 55 7.28 -34.14 -5.06
CA GLY A 55 6.49 -35.24 -5.64
C GLY A 55 5.31 -35.73 -4.80
N LYS A 56 5.19 -35.33 -3.53
CA LYS A 56 4.08 -35.72 -2.64
C LYS A 56 2.98 -34.67 -2.63
N ARG A 57 1.72 -35.12 -2.69
CA ARG A 57 0.53 -34.25 -2.58
C ARG A 57 0.19 -34.06 -1.10
N TYR A 58 0.01 -32.82 -0.67
CA TYR A 58 -0.45 -32.47 0.67
C TYR A 58 -1.64 -31.51 0.60
N THR A 59 -2.52 -31.59 1.61
CA THR A 59 -3.64 -30.67 1.75
C THR A 59 -3.19 -29.50 2.62
N GLU A 60 -3.55 -28.29 2.22
CA GLU A 60 -3.35 -27.04 2.94
C GLU A 60 -4.70 -26.33 3.06
N PHE A 61 -4.92 -25.66 4.18
CA PHE A 61 -6.11 -24.84 4.43
C PHE A 61 -5.72 -23.37 4.44
N ARG A 62 -6.30 -22.58 3.53
CA ARG A 62 -6.01 -21.15 3.41
C ARG A 62 -7.16 -20.31 3.94
N VAL A 63 -6.87 -19.48 4.93
CA VAL A 63 -7.82 -18.50 5.48
C VAL A 63 -7.65 -17.17 4.74
N SER A 64 -8.71 -16.67 4.14
CA SER A 64 -8.75 -15.36 3.46
C SER A 64 -9.43 -14.34 4.36
N TYR A 65 -8.72 -13.25 4.69
CA TYR A 65 -9.25 -12.16 5.51
C TYR A 65 -8.63 -10.81 5.13
N TYR A 66 -9.18 -9.71 5.65
CA TYR A 66 -8.63 -8.36 5.48
C TYR A 66 -7.83 -7.97 6.73
N ASP A 67 -6.64 -7.39 6.55
CA ASP A 67 -5.85 -6.85 7.66
C ASP A 67 -6.39 -5.49 8.13
N ALA A 68 -5.80 -4.95 9.20
CA ALA A 68 -6.22 -3.68 9.81
C ALA A 68 -6.11 -2.47 8.86
N HIS A 69 -5.37 -2.61 7.75
CA HIS A 69 -5.22 -1.58 6.72
C HIS A 69 -6.13 -1.83 5.50
N GLY A 70 -7.07 -2.78 5.61
CA GLY A 70 -8.00 -3.12 4.53
C GLY A 70 -7.35 -3.91 3.38
N ARG A 71 -6.15 -4.47 3.55
CA ARG A 71 -5.51 -5.30 2.52
C ARG A 71 -5.90 -6.75 2.70
N ARG A 72 -6.22 -7.43 1.59
CA ARG A 72 -6.54 -8.86 1.60
C ARG A 72 -5.28 -9.67 1.88
N ARG A 73 -5.34 -10.56 2.88
CA ARG A 73 -4.29 -11.48 3.29
C ARG A 73 -4.77 -12.93 3.18
N PHE A 74 -3.82 -13.82 2.97
CA PHE A 74 -4.01 -15.26 3.02
C PHE A 74 -3.02 -15.87 4.02
N GLU A 75 -3.52 -16.63 4.98
CA GLU A 75 -2.69 -17.45 5.86
C GLU A 75 -2.97 -18.93 5.62
N SER A 76 -1.90 -19.71 5.54
CA SER A 76 -1.93 -21.14 5.25
C SER A 76 -1.70 -21.97 6.51
N PHE A 77 -2.47 -23.05 6.66
CA PHE A 77 -2.36 -24.01 7.75
C PHE A 77 -2.33 -25.44 7.21
N ALA A 78 -1.62 -26.34 7.90
CA ALA A 78 -1.60 -27.76 7.58
C ALA A 78 -2.89 -28.47 8.02
N GLU A 79 -3.42 -28.09 9.18
CA GLU A 79 -4.60 -28.69 9.80
C GLU A 79 -5.82 -27.77 9.73
N TYR A 80 -7.00 -28.36 9.49
CA TYR A 80 -8.26 -27.60 9.41
C TYR A 80 -8.61 -26.94 10.74
N GLY A 81 -8.36 -27.60 11.86
CA GLY A 81 -8.67 -27.06 13.19
C GLY A 81 -7.91 -25.78 13.48
N ASP A 82 -6.68 -25.65 12.98
CA ASP A 82 -5.86 -24.44 13.13
C ASP A 82 -6.42 -23.30 12.27
N ALA A 83 -6.76 -23.60 11.02
CA ALA A 83 -7.41 -22.66 10.12
C ALA A 83 -8.75 -22.17 10.67
N GLU A 84 -9.56 -23.06 11.26
CA GLU A 84 -10.84 -22.72 11.88
C GLU A 84 -10.65 -21.82 13.11
N ARG A 85 -9.70 -22.14 14.01
CA ARG A 85 -9.39 -21.28 15.16
C ARG A 85 -8.94 -19.90 14.71
N LYS A 86 -8.06 -19.81 13.71
CA LYS A 86 -7.62 -18.53 13.14
C LYS A 86 -8.79 -17.77 12.55
N ALA A 87 -9.60 -18.41 11.71
CA ALA A 87 -10.74 -17.76 11.06
C ALA A 87 -11.77 -17.24 12.06
N ARG A 88 -12.07 -17.99 13.14
CA ARG A 88 -12.94 -17.52 14.24
C ARG A 88 -12.33 -16.34 15.00
N SER A 89 -11.03 -16.40 15.29
CA SER A 89 -10.31 -15.31 15.95
C SER A 89 -10.35 -14.03 15.11
N VAL A 90 -10.01 -14.14 13.82
CA VAL A 90 -10.07 -13.02 12.88
C VAL A 90 -11.50 -12.50 12.75
N ALA A 91 -12.51 -13.36 12.57
CA ALA A 91 -13.89 -12.92 12.48
C ALA A 91 -14.35 -12.17 13.75
N LYS A 92 -13.90 -12.59 14.94
CA LYS A 92 -14.20 -11.90 16.21
C LYS A 92 -13.48 -10.56 16.33
N VAL A 93 -12.21 -10.48 15.90
CA VAL A 93 -11.43 -9.24 15.90
C VAL A 93 -12.00 -8.27 14.87
N SER A 94 -12.23 -8.70 13.63
CA SER A 94 -12.83 -7.91 12.57
C SER A 94 -14.25 -7.47 12.94
N ALA A 95 -15.10 -8.31 13.53
CA ALA A 95 -16.43 -7.88 13.97
C ALA A 95 -16.37 -6.82 15.09
N ARG A 96 -15.36 -6.90 15.97
CA ARG A 96 -15.10 -5.85 16.98
C ARG A 96 -14.52 -4.58 16.36
N GLN A 97 -13.71 -4.70 15.31
CA GLN A 97 -13.14 -3.56 14.58
C GLN A 97 -14.15 -2.91 13.65
N ASP A 98 -15.10 -3.65 13.09
CA ASP A 98 -16.26 -3.14 12.34
C ASP A 98 -17.28 -2.52 13.29
N GLY A 99 -17.47 -3.10 14.48
CA GLY A 99 -18.26 -2.49 15.57
C GLY A 99 -17.59 -1.28 16.23
N LYS A 100 -16.26 -1.17 16.13
CA LYS A 100 -15.48 0.05 16.35
C LYS A 100 -15.12 0.73 15.02
N GLY A 101 -15.80 0.36 13.95
CA GLY A 101 -15.62 0.94 12.63
C GLY A 101 -15.99 2.38 12.79
N LEU A 102 -15.10 3.28 12.35
CA LEU A 102 -15.22 4.73 12.42
C LEU A 102 -16.69 5.14 12.27
N THR A 103 -17.39 5.31 13.40
CA THR A 103 -18.80 5.66 13.37
C THR A 103 -18.79 7.15 13.20
N LEU A 104 -18.82 7.58 11.93
CA LEU A 104 -18.93 8.99 11.61
C LEU A 104 -20.19 9.51 12.31
N SER A 105 -20.01 10.54 13.13
CA SER A 105 -21.12 11.35 13.61
C SER A 105 -21.92 11.89 12.41
N ALA A 106 -23.16 12.34 12.65
CA ALA A 106 -23.99 12.90 11.60
C ALA A 106 -23.28 14.05 10.85
N ASP A 107 -22.55 14.88 11.58
CA ASP A 107 -21.80 16.02 11.03
C ASP A 107 -20.58 15.57 10.21
N GLU A 108 -19.79 14.63 10.72
CA GLU A 108 -18.64 14.08 9.99
C GLU A 108 -19.09 13.35 8.71
N ARG A 109 -20.22 12.65 8.77
CA ARG A 109 -20.81 12.01 7.58
C ARG A 109 -21.23 13.04 6.55
N LEU A 110 -21.83 14.14 6.96
CA LEU A 110 -22.20 15.23 6.06
C LEU A 110 -20.95 15.85 5.41
N ILE A 111 -19.90 16.12 6.18
CA ILE A 111 -18.62 16.64 5.68
C ILE A 111 -18.00 15.66 4.67
N TYR A 112 -17.99 14.36 4.99
CA TYR A 112 -17.45 13.33 4.11
C TYR A 112 -18.20 13.27 2.77
N LEU A 113 -19.54 13.23 2.80
CA LEU A 113 -20.36 13.20 1.59
C LEU A 113 -20.16 14.46 0.73
N ARG A 114 -20.16 15.63 1.34
CA ARG A 114 -19.88 16.89 0.63
C ARG A 114 -18.49 16.91 0.01
N SER A 115 -17.50 16.35 0.71
CA SER A 115 -16.13 16.27 0.19
C SER A 115 -16.02 15.31 -0.99
N LEU A 116 -16.73 14.17 -0.97
CA LEU A 116 -16.84 13.27 -2.11
C LEU A 116 -17.49 13.95 -3.32
N ASP A 117 -18.54 14.74 -3.11
CA ASP A 117 -19.19 15.50 -4.18
C ASP A 117 -18.23 16.49 -4.85
N LEU A 118 -17.36 17.15 -4.08
CA LEU A 118 -16.38 18.13 -4.60
C LEU A 118 -15.32 17.50 -5.50
N VAL A 119 -14.85 16.30 -5.17
CA VAL A 119 -13.78 15.64 -5.93
C VAL A 119 -14.30 14.77 -7.09
N ARG A 120 -15.60 14.47 -7.11
CA ARG A 120 -16.24 13.61 -8.11
C ARG A 120 -15.95 14.08 -9.55
N ASP A 121 -16.09 15.37 -9.80
CA ASP A 121 -15.98 15.93 -11.16
C ASP A 121 -14.53 16.01 -11.65
N VAL A 122 -13.56 15.99 -10.72
CA VAL A 122 -12.11 15.99 -11.02
C VAL A 122 -11.59 14.55 -11.22
N GLY A 123 -12.33 13.54 -10.73
CA GLY A 123 -11.96 12.13 -10.87
C GLY A 123 -10.80 11.69 -9.96
N VAL A 124 -10.51 12.46 -8.91
CA VAL A 124 -9.41 12.18 -7.97
C VAL A 124 -9.96 11.59 -6.66
N PRO A 125 -9.35 10.53 -6.11
CA PRO A 125 -9.71 10.03 -4.78
C PRO A 125 -9.63 11.10 -3.68
N LEU A 126 -10.56 11.07 -2.72
CA LEU A 126 -10.63 12.08 -1.66
C LEU A 126 -9.35 12.17 -0.81
N ASP A 127 -8.71 11.03 -0.55
CA ASP A 127 -7.44 10.94 0.16
C ASP A 127 -6.29 11.59 -0.64
N ALA A 128 -6.24 11.34 -1.94
CA ALA A 128 -5.26 11.96 -2.83
C ALA A 128 -5.44 13.49 -2.89
N ALA A 129 -6.68 13.97 -3.02
CA ALA A 129 -7.00 15.40 -3.01
C ALA A 129 -6.61 16.08 -1.69
N ALA A 130 -6.87 15.44 -0.55
CA ALA A 130 -6.48 15.96 0.76
C ALA A 130 -4.95 16.02 0.92
N SER A 131 -4.25 14.99 0.44
CA SER A 131 -2.78 14.94 0.43
C SER A 131 -2.19 16.06 -0.43
N GLU A 132 -2.69 16.24 -1.64
CA GLU A 132 -2.24 17.29 -2.56
C GLU A 132 -2.51 18.69 -2.01
N PHE A 133 -3.70 18.92 -1.43
CA PHE A 133 -4.01 20.18 -0.75
C PHE A 133 -3.03 20.47 0.39
N ALA A 134 -2.75 19.49 1.25
CA ALA A 134 -1.82 19.66 2.36
C ALA A 134 -0.39 19.95 1.89
N GLN A 135 0.06 19.29 0.83
CA GLN A 135 1.37 19.54 0.21
C GLN A 135 1.42 20.94 -0.43
N GLY A 136 0.42 21.29 -1.24
CA GLY A 136 0.32 22.59 -1.88
C GLY A 136 0.29 23.72 -0.85
N ARG A 137 -0.48 23.56 0.24
CA ARG A 137 -0.57 24.57 1.30
C ARG A 137 0.75 24.79 2.02
N LYS A 138 1.57 23.75 2.18
CA LYS A 138 2.94 23.89 2.73
C LYS A 138 3.87 24.67 1.79
N ILE A 139 3.70 24.54 0.48
CA ILE A 139 4.55 25.22 -0.52
C ILE A 139 4.15 26.69 -0.63
N ILE A 140 2.84 26.95 -0.76
CA ILE A 140 2.33 28.30 -1.04
C ILE A 140 2.13 29.16 0.22
N GLY A 141 2.13 28.54 1.40
CA GLY A 141 1.83 29.20 2.67
C GLY A 141 0.41 29.76 2.68
N ASP A 142 0.27 31.03 3.03
CA ASP A 142 -1.05 31.66 3.21
C ASP A 142 -1.76 32.08 1.92
N HIS A 143 -1.05 32.05 0.79
CA HIS A 143 -1.59 32.47 -0.49
C HIS A 143 -2.65 31.47 -1.04
N SER A 144 -3.43 31.93 -2.02
CA SER A 144 -4.47 31.13 -2.65
C SER A 144 -3.87 30.08 -3.60
N LEU A 145 -4.15 28.80 -3.33
CA LEU A 145 -3.74 27.68 -4.21
C LEU A 145 -4.28 27.83 -5.63
N VAL A 146 -5.52 28.33 -5.77
CA VAL A 146 -6.15 28.52 -7.07
C VAL A 146 -5.43 29.61 -7.87
N GLU A 147 -5.03 30.70 -7.23
CA GLU A 147 -4.29 31.77 -7.91
C GLU A 147 -2.89 31.32 -8.31
N ALA A 148 -2.20 30.53 -7.48
CA ALA A 148 -0.93 29.92 -7.89
C ALA A 148 -1.09 28.97 -9.07
N ALA A 149 -2.13 28.13 -9.10
CA ALA A 149 -2.40 27.25 -10.23
C ALA A 149 -2.66 28.06 -11.52
N ARG A 150 -3.47 29.13 -11.43
CA ARG A 150 -3.71 30.05 -12.55
C ARG A 150 -2.44 30.74 -13.03
N LEU A 151 -1.61 31.22 -12.09
CA LEU A 151 -0.32 31.84 -12.41
C LEU A 151 0.62 30.83 -13.06
N PHE A 152 0.68 29.60 -12.56
CA PHE A 152 1.51 28.54 -13.12
C PHE A 152 1.13 28.24 -14.57
N VAL A 153 -0.17 28.09 -14.86
CA VAL A 153 -0.65 27.89 -16.24
C VAL A 153 -0.32 29.10 -17.11
N ARG A 154 -0.49 30.33 -16.60
CA ARG A 154 -0.18 31.58 -17.33
C ARG A 154 1.31 31.72 -17.64
N VAL A 155 2.18 31.46 -16.67
CA VAL A 155 3.64 31.64 -16.79
C VAL A 155 4.25 30.52 -17.61
N ARG A 156 3.80 29.28 -17.39
CA ARG A 156 4.31 28.12 -18.13
C ARG A 156 3.85 28.16 -19.58
N GLY A 157 2.63 28.61 -19.88
CA GLY A 157 2.08 28.62 -21.23
C GLY A 157 2.28 27.28 -21.97
N ASP A 158 2.18 27.31 -23.30
CA ASP A 158 2.64 26.21 -24.16
C ASP A 158 4.17 26.26 -24.32
N CYS A 159 4.90 25.96 -23.26
CA CYS A 159 6.34 25.74 -23.35
C CYS A 159 6.62 24.41 -24.07
N ARG A 160 6.90 24.49 -25.38
CA ARG A 160 7.48 23.37 -26.12
C ARG A 160 8.98 23.25 -25.79
N PRO A 161 9.51 22.04 -25.59
CA PRO A 161 10.96 21.86 -25.50
C PRO A 161 11.62 22.20 -26.85
N VAL A 162 12.51 23.19 -26.84
CA VAL A 162 13.30 23.65 -28.00
C VAL A 162 14.78 23.62 -27.62
N PHE A 163 15.65 23.34 -28.59
CA PHE A 163 17.09 23.41 -28.37
C PHE A 163 17.53 24.83 -28.05
N VAL A 164 18.44 24.96 -27.08
CA VAL A 164 18.96 26.26 -26.62
C VAL A 164 19.57 27.08 -27.77
N ALA A 165 20.22 26.42 -28.75
CA ALA A 165 20.77 27.09 -29.92
C ALA A 165 19.69 27.80 -30.75
N ALA A 166 18.57 27.14 -31.03
CA ALA A 166 17.45 27.72 -31.77
C ALA A 166 16.78 28.87 -31.00
N VAL A 167 16.59 28.72 -29.68
CA VAL A 167 16.04 29.79 -28.84
C VAL A 167 16.97 31.01 -28.79
N LYS A 168 18.29 30.78 -28.75
CA LYS A 168 19.29 31.86 -28.78
C LYS A 168 19.20 32.65 -30.08
N ASP A 169 19.14 31.96 -31.22
CA ASP A 169 19.06 32.61 -32.53
C ASP A 169 17.74 33.40 -32.68
N GLU A 170 16.61 32.84 -32.23
CA GLU A 170 15.32 33.54 -32.17
C GLU A 170 15.37 34.76 -31.23
N LEU A 171 16.00 34.64 -30.07
CA LEU A 171 16.14 35.73 -29.09
C LEU A 171 16.98 36.88 -29.67
N ILE A 172 18.08 36.57 -30.36
CA ILE A 172 18.95 37.55 -31.03
C ILE A 172 18.17 38.26 -32.15
N ALA A 173 17.40 37.51 -32.94
CA ALA A 173 16.56 38.08 -34.00
C ALA A 173 15.49 39.02 -33.43
N LEU A 174 14.82 38.64 -32.33
CA LEU A 174 13.83 39.49 -31.65
C LEU A 174 14.44 40.73 -31.02
N ARG A 175 15.64 40.62 -30.43
CA ARG A 175 16.39 41.77 -29.88
C ARG A 175 16.78 42.76 -30.97
N THR A 176 17.11 42.27 -32.16
CA THR A 176 17.46 43.10 -33.33
C THR A 176 16.26 43.89 -33.87
N GLN A 177 15.04 43.35 -33.75
CA GLN A 177 13.80 43.99 -34.22
C GLN A 177 13.19 45.01 -33.23
N ARG A 178 13.44 44.88 -31.92
CA ARG A 178 12.74 45.64 -30.85
C ARG A 178 13.34 47.00 -30.50
N THR A 179 14.32 47.49 -31.24
CA THR A 179 14.92 48.80 -30.98
C THR A 179 13.90 49.93 -31.20
N LYS A 180 13.75 50.80 -30.18
CA LYS A 180 12.74 51.88 -30.07
C LYS A 180 12.67 52.88 -31.24
N GLN A 181 13.58 52.82 -32.21
CA GLN A 181 13.79 53.85 -33.24
C GLN A 181 14.16 53.28 -34.62
N GLY A 182 13.77 52.04 -34.94
CA GLY A 182 14.01 51.44 -36.27
C GLY A 182 15.49 51.31 -36.67
N ARG A 183 16.42 51.48 -35.72
CA ARG A 183 17.86 51.28 -35.92
C ARG A 183 18.24 49.86 -35.51
N PRO A 184 19.07 49.13 -36.27
CA PRO A 184 19.55 47.82 -35.82
C PRO A 184 20.29 47.93 -34.48
N ALA A 185 20.16 46.91 -33.64
CA ALA A 185 20.83 46.84 -32.34
C ALA A 185 22.36 46.93 -32.51
N SER A 186 23.05 47.56 -31.55
CA SER A 186 24.51 47.71 -31.60
C SER A 186 25.21 46.36 -31.37
N GLU A 187 26.35 46.16 -32.03
CA GLU A 187 27.10 44.89 -32.01
C GLU A 187 27.48 44.45 -30.59
N ARG A 188 27.88 45.41 -29.74
CA ARG A 188 28.21 45.16 -28.33
C ARG A 188 27.00 44.67 -27.51
N TYR A 189 25.79 45.09 -27.86
CA TYR A 189 24.55 44.69 -27.18
C TYR A 189 24.06 43.30 -27.62
N LEU A 190 24.49 42.82 -28.79
CA LEU A 190 24.18 41.48 -29.28
C LEU A 190 25.16 40.42 -28.75
N ALA A 191 26.33 40.85 -28.24
CA ALA A 191 27.37 39.99 -27.69
C ALA A 191 27.19 39.67 -26.19
N ASP A 192 26.42 40.48 -25.45
CA ASP A 192 26.03 40.30 -24.03
C ASP A 192 24.69 39.53 -23.88
#